data_AF-A0A182LX78-F1
#
_entry.id   AF-A0A182LX78-F1
#
_cell.length_a   1.000
_cell.length_b   1.000
_cell.length_c   1.000
_cell.angle_alpha   90.00
_cell.angle_beta   90.00
_cell.angle_gamma   90.00
#
_symmetry.space_group_name_H-M   'P 1'
#
loop_
_entity.id
_entity.type
_entity.pdbx_description
1 polymer ?
#
loop_
_entity_poly.entity_id
_entity_poly.type
_entity_poly.pdbx_seq_one_letter_code
_entity_poly.pdbx_strand_id
1 'polypeptide(L)'
;MDNADEEADARQEELRRKKQEKLLAKKAAARETQNQLYRDHLKREREFSDQTEKTFFADWETLCVKVCSDQLVEELRQQQQCFGTVFDRKNEIIQRLVGVRDEIQEIHTKCLTRLGNVIDYYIRLKDYLTATMLKRYETESQTLLKEFREEVESKESFSSSQMEVLDASLAELLSKMKQDELADREWLLESNNQNISAQVEKCEIIRDTKYTEMSALYQRLRATLDDYFQTVLYPERKQSYQQLVYYTELEQQAIDQRRCQLSVLQMKKTQLDHTLTIAHIGGRRKLRTRNNYRRLLELKLQLLKEQQKEQDVEHHECIKWICSFTHHLKNVLSEHLTWGQRIAKVGLICTQYETEQDQKYATKWFQQDEELQDGMFNTLNNKINRVEAINIILREERVRLRQENDDLKTKFKTYCTLHKITNPDQLVLCGHEVVAPQSQP
;
A
#
# COMPACT_ATOMS: atom_id res chain seq x y z
N MET A 1 -34.23 84.58 -143.76
CA MET A 1 -33.80 85.86 -143.16
C MET A 1 -34.55 86.00 -141.85
N ASP A 2 -33.94 86.12 -140.67
CA ASP A 2 -32.54 86.10 -140.28
C ASP A 2 -32.49 86.32 -138.75
N ASN A 3 -31.41 85.86 -138.12
CA ASN A 3 -30.77 86.40 -136.90
C ASN A 3 -31.35 86.00 -135.52
N ALA A 4 -30.72 85.24 -134.60
CA ALA A 4 -29.38 84.66 -134.37
C ALA A 4 -28.44 85.30 -133.31
N ASP A 5 -28.71 86.48 -132.71
CA ASP A 5 -27.70 87.12 -131.83
C ASP A 5 -28.05 87.29 -130.33
N GLU A 6 -29.23 86.88 -129.84
CA GLU A 6 -29.54 86.89 -128.39
C GLU A 6 -29.12 85.59 -127.64
N GLU A 7 -28.48 84.65 -128.33
CA GLU A 7 -28.21 83.31 -127.80
C GLU A 7 -26.87 83.13 -127.07
N ALA A 8 -25.96 84.12 -127.08
CA ALA A 8 -24.60 83.94 -126.56
C ALA A 8 -24.48 84.02 -125.02
N ASP A 9 -25.26 84.88 -124.35
CA ASP A 9 -25.08 85.18 -122.91
C ASP A 9 -25.84 84.22 -121.97
N ALA A 10 -27.01 83.72 -122.41
CA ALA A 10 -27.80 82.74 -121.66
C ALA A 10 -27.10 81.36 -121.52
N ARG A 11 -26.17 81.04 -122.43
CA ARG A 11 -25.50 79.72 -122.48
C ARG A 11 -24.46 79.53 -121.37
N GLN A 12 -23.85 80.60 -120.85
CA GLN A 12 -22.79 80.50 -119.84
C GLN A 12 -23.32 80.38 -118.40
N GLU A 13 -24.44 81.05 -118.07
CA GLU A 13 -25.10 80.92 -116.76
C GLU A 13 -25.79 79.56 -116.58
N GLU A 14 -26.38 79.02 -117.65
CA GLU A 14 -26.92 77.66 -117.65
C GLU A 14 -25.83 76.61 -117.34
N LEU A 15 -24.62 76.78 -117.87
CA LEU A 15 -23.52 75.84 -117.65
C LEU A 15 -23.01 75.83 -116.20
N ARG A 16 -23.04 76.97 -115.49
CA ARG A 16 -22.68 77.05 -114.06
C ARG A 16 -23.76 76.46 -113.17
N ARG A 17 -25.04 76.74 -113.43
CA ARG A 17 -26.17 76.10 -112.72
C ARG A 17 -26.18 74.58 -112.93
N LYS A 18 -25.99 74.10 -114.16
CA LYS A 18 -25.86 72.67 -114.48
C LYS A 18 -24.68 72.00 -113.78
N LYS A 19 -23.56 72.71 -113.55
CA LYS A 19 -22.41 72.18 -112.78
C LYS A 19 -22.69 72.11 -111.27
N GLN A 20 -23.32 73.12 -110.68
CA GLN A 20 -23.69 73.10 -109.26
C GLN A 20 -24.78 72.07 -108.95
N GLU A 21 -25.79 71.94 -109.81
CA GLU A 21 -26.80 70.87 -109.70
C GLU A 21 -26.17 69.48 -109.82
N LYS A 22 -25.25 69.27 -110.78
CA LYS A 22 -24.52 68.00 -110.89
C LYS A 22 -23.68 67.69 -109.64
N LEU A 23 -23.08 68.70 -109.01
CA LEU A 23 -22.29 68.51 -107.78
C LEU A 23 -23.17 68.22 -106.55
N LEU A 24 -24.32 68.89 -106.43
CA LEU A 24 -25.30 68.62 -105.38
C LEU A 24 -25.98 67.25 -105.58
N ALA A 25 -26.34 66.89 -106.81
CA ALA A 25 -26.85 65.56 -107.15
C ALA A 25 -25.81 64.47 -106.86
N LYS A 26 -24.53 64.70 -107.15
CA LYS A 26 -23.45 63.74 -106.83
C LYS A 26 -23.23 63.60 -105.33
N LYS A 27 -23.34 64.68 -104.55
CA LYS A 27 -23.30 64.63 -103.07
C LYS A 27 -24.54 63.97 -102.48
N ALA A 28 -25.72 64.20 -103.04
CA ALA A 28 -26.96 63.54 -102.63
C ALA A 28 -26.89 62.03 -102.91
N ALA A 29 -26.47 61.64 -104.11
CA ALA A 29 -26.26 60.25 -104.49
C ALA A 29 -25.20 59.56 -103.62
N ALA A 30 -24.10 60.24 -103.28
CA ALA A 30 -23.08 59.69 -102.38
C ALA A 30 -23.58 59.51 -100.93
N ARG A 31 -24.43 60.43 -100.43
CA ARG A 31 -25.09 60.25 -99.12
C ARG A 31 -26.13 59.15 -99.14
N GLU A 32 -26.85 59.00 -100.26
CA GLU A 32 -27.86 57.97 -100.42
C GLU A 32 -27.22 56.58 -100.50
N THR A 33 -26.12 56.42 -101.23
CA THR A 33 -25.35 55.17 -101.23
C THR A 33 -24.72 54.88 -99.87
N GLN A 34 -24.20 55.89 -99.16
CA GLN A 34 -23.69 55.72 -97.79
C GLN A 34 -24.81 55.32 -96.81
N ASN A 35 -25.98 55.94 -96.90
CA ASN A 35 -27.14 55.58 -96.09
C ASN A 35 -27.65 54.17 -96.42
N GLN A 36 -27.59 53.76 -97.69
CA GLN A 36 -27.93 52.40 -98.09
C GLN A 36 -26.96 51.39 -97.48
N LEU A 37 -25.65 51.67 -97.51
CA LEU A 37 -24.64 50.84 -96.83
C LEU A 37 -24.86 50.75 -95.31
N TYR A 38 -25.22 51.86 -94.65
CA TYR A 38 -25.56 51.85 -93.23
C TYR A 38 -26.82 51.05 -92.93
N ARG A 39 -27.86 51.17 -93.77
CA ARG A 39 -29.07 50.36 -93.64
C ARG A 39 -28.78 48.87 -93.83
N ASP A 40 -27.96 48.52 -94.81
CA ASP A 40 -27.57 47.14 -95.06
C ASP A 40 -26.66 46.58 -93.96
N HIS A 41 -25.83 47.41 -93.32
CA HIS A 41 -25.05 47.02 -92.14
C HIS A 41 -25.95 46.80 -90.91
N LEU A 42 -26.85 47.74 -90.62
CA LEU A 42 -27.80 47.61 -89.52
C LEU A 42 -28.73 46.41 -89.71
N LYS A 43 -29.13 46.11 -90.94
CA LYS A 43 -29.91 44.92 -91.26
C LYS A 43 -29.13 43.63 -90.98
N ARG A 44 -27.87 43.56 -91.40
CA ARG A 44 -26.99 42.41 -91.11
C ARG A 44 -26.71 42.22 -89.62
N GLU A 45 -26.47 43.30 -88.87
CA GLU A 45 -26.31 43.25 -87.42
C GLU A 45 -27.57 42.72 -86.72
N ARG A 46 -28.74 43.18 -87.16
CA ARG A 46 -30.02 42.72 -86.61
C ARG A 46 -30.30 41.27 -86.95
N GLU A 47 -30.06 40.86 -88.19
CA GLU A 47 -30.18 39.45 -88.62
C GLU A 47 -29.21 38.54 -87.85
N PHE A 48 -27.98 38.99 -87.59
CA PHE A 48 -27.00 38.27 -86.79
C PHE A 48 -27.44 38.15 -85.32
N SER A 49 -27.94 39.23 -84.71
CA SER A 49 -28.49 39.23 -83.35
C SER A 49 -29.70 38.30 -83.23
N ASP A 50 -30.63 38.38 -84.17
CA ASP A 50 -31.83 37.54 -84.18
C ASP A 50 -31.46 36.06 -84.38
N GLN A 51 -30.44 35.75 -85.18
CA GLN A 51 -29.92 34.39 -85.32
C GLN A 51 -29.22 33.89 -84.06
N THR A 52 -28.36 34.70 -83.45
CA THR A 52 -27.63 34.29 -82.23
C THR A 52 -28.57 34.08 -81.06
N GLU A 53 -29.57 34.95 -80.89
CA GLU A 53 -30.62 34.79 -79.88
C GLU A 53 -31.41 33.49 -80.10
N LYS A 54 -31.85 33.21 -81.34
CA LYS A 54 -32.55 31.97 -81.67
C LYS A 54 -31.70 30.72 -81.42
N THR A 55 -30.42 30.74 -81.79
CA THR A 55 -29.53 29.61 -81.51
C THR A 55 -29.31 29.40 -80.03
N PHE A 56 -29.14 30.48 -79.26
CA PHE A 56 -28.94 30.40 -77.82
C PHE A 56 -30.17 29.82 -77.11
N PHE A 57 -31.37 30.29 -77.46
CA PHE A 57 -32.61 29.75 -76.90
C PHE A 57 -32.85 28.30 -77.32
N ALA A 58 -32.54 27.93 -78.57
CA ALA A 58 -32.64 26.54 -79.01
C ALA A 58 -31.67 25.62 -78.23
N ASP A 59 -30.42 26.05 -78.02
CA ASP A 59 -29.43 25.31 -77.23
C ASP A 59 -29.86 25.20 -75.76
N TRP A 60 -30.42 26.28 -75.20
CA TRP A 60 -30.96 26.30 -73.84
C TRP A 60 -32.15 25.37 -73.66
N GLU A 61 -33.11 25.39 -74.58
CA GLU A 61 -34.24 24.45 -74.60
C GLU A 61 -33.75 23.01 -74.74
N THR A 62 -32.76 22.78 -75.59
CA THR A 62 -32.15 21.44 -75.75
C THR A 62 -31.49 20.96 -74.44
N LEU A 63 -30.82 21.86 -73.72
CA LEU A 63 -30.27 21.57 -72.39
C LEU A 63 -31.37 21.27 -71.37
N CYS A 64 -32.44 22.08 -71.32
CA CYS A 64 -33.57 21.86 -70.41
C CYS A 64 -34.30 20.55 -70.71
N VAL A 65 -34.43 20.16 -71.98
CA VAL A 65 -35.02 18.88 -72.39
C VAL A 65 -34.13 17.69 -72.01
N LYS A 66 -32.80 17.87 -72.03
CA LYS A 66 -31.85 16.84 -71.59
C LYS A 66 -31.82 16.68 -70.06
N VAL A 67 -32.15 17.73 -69.31
CA VAL A 67 -32.29 17.65 -67.85
C VAL A 67 -33.67 17.08 -67.50
N CYS A 68 -33.74 15.75 -67.44
CA CYS A 68 -34.94 15.06 -66.96
C CYS A 68 -35.10 15.30 -65.45
N SER A 69 -35.95 16.26 -65.08
CA SER A 69 -36.28 16.53 -63.67
C SER A 69 -36.69 15.28 -62.89
N ASP A 70 -37.39 14.34 -63.53
CA ASP A 70 -37.76 13.05 -62.95
C ASP A 70 -36.54 12.19 -62.59
N GLN A 71 -35.48 12.20 -63.40
CA GLN A 71 -34.24 11.46 -63.12
C GLN A 71 -33.51 12.07 -61.92
N LEU A 72 -33.48 13.40 -61.81
CA LEU A 72 -32.82 14.08 -60.70
C LEU A 72 -33.56 13.87 -59.37
N VAL A 73 -34.90 13.83 -59.41
CA VAL A 73 -35.72 13.46 -58.24
C VAL A 73 -35.48 12.00 -57.84
N GLU A 74 -35.38 11.09 -58.81
CA GLU A 74 -35.10 9.68 -58.53
C GLU A 74 -33.68 9.48 -57.98
N GLU A 75 -32.67 10.20 -58.49
CA GLU A 75 -31.31 10.19 -57.93
C GLU A 75 -31.29 10.72 -56.49
N LEU A 76 -31.99 11.82 -56.20
CA LEU A 76 -32.11 12.35 -54.83
C LEU A 76 -32.82 11.36 -53.90
N ARG A 77 -33.84 10.66 -54.39
CA ARG A 77 -34.56 9.63 -53.65
C ARG A 77 -33.66 8.41 -53.36
N GLN A 78 -32.87 7.98 -54.34
CA GLN A 78 -31.87 6.92 -54.17
C GLN A 78 -30.79 7.32 -53.17
N GLN A 79 -30.28 8.55 -53.26
CA GLN A 79 -29.33 9.08 -52.28
C GLN A 79 -29.94 9.13 -50.87
N GLN A 80 -31.19 9.59 -50.73
CA GLN A 80 -31.90 9.60 -49.45
C GLN A 80 -32.06 8.19 -48.86
N GLN A 81 -32.41 7.19 -49.68
CA GLN A 81 -32.48 5.79 -49.24
C GLN A 81 -31.10 5.24 -48.84
N CYS A 82 -30.07 5.51 -49.63
CA CYS A 82 -28.69 5.13 -49.30
C CYS A 82 -28.24 5.74 -47.96
N PHE A 83 -28.48 7.03 -47.74
CA PHE A 83 -28.15 7.66 -46.46
C PHE A 83 -29.00 7.10 -45.32
N GLY A 84 -30.30 6.88 -45.53
CA GLY A 84 -31.20 6.28 -44.54
C GLY A 84 -30.68 4.92 -44.06
N THR A 85 -30.38 4.00 -44.98
CA THR A 85 -29.83 2.68 -44.64
C THR A 85 -28.50 2.74 -43.90
N VAL A 86 -27.61 3.70 -44.24
CA VAL A 86 -26.35 3.91 -43.52
C VAL A 86 -26.59 4.43 -42.10
N PHE A 87 -27.54 5.35 -41.92
CA PHE A 87 -27.92 5.86 -40.61
C PHE A 87 -28.53 4.77 -39.74
N ASP A 88 -29.45 3.98 -40.28
CA ASP A 88 -30.08 2.86 -39.58
C ASP A 88 -29.02 1.85 -39.13
N ARG A 89 -28.10 1.48 -40.01
CA ARG A 89 -27.00 0.56 -39.69
C ARG A 89 -26.06 1.11 -38.62
N LYS A 90 -25.78 2.42 -38.63
CA LYS A 90 -25.00 3.08 -37.57
C LYS A 90 -25.76 3.10 -36.25
N ASN A 91 -27.06 3.38 -36.28
CA ASN A 91 -27.91 3.38 -35.09
C ASN A 91 -28.00 1.98 -34.47
N GLU A 92 -28.12 0.92 -35.27
CA GLU A 92 -28.06 -0.47 -34.78
C GLU A 92 -26.72 -0.82 -34.14
N ILE A 93 -25.60 -0.32 -34.69
CA ILE A 93 -24.27 -0.52 -34.09
C ILE A 93 -24.20 0.22 -32.75
N ILE A 94 -24.70 1.46 -32.67
CA ILE A 94 -24.74 2.22 -31.41
C ILE A 94 -25.59 1.49 -30.37
N GLN A 95 -26.77 0.99 -30.74
CA GLN A 95 -27.64 0.24 -29.82
C GLN A 95 -26.96 -1.04 -29.30
N ARG A 96 -26.26 -1.77 -30.18
CA ARG A 96 -25.48 -2.95 -29.76
C ARG A 96 -24.34 -2.57 -28.80
N LEU A 97 -23.62 -1.48 -29.08
CA LEU A 97 -22.56 -0.99 -28.19
C LEU A 97 -23.10 -0.55 -26.82
N VAL A 98 -24.29 0.06 -26.79
CA VAL A 98 -25.00 0.41 -25.55
C VAL A 98 -25.36 -0.85 -24.77
N GLY A 99 -25.89 -1.89 -25.43
CA GLY A 99 -26.16 -3.18 -24.79
C GLY A 99 -24.91 -3.83 -24.18
N VAL A 100 -23.82 -3.89 -24.93
CA VAL A 100 -22.53 -4.42 -24.43
C VAL A 100 -22.00 -3.62 -23.24
N ARG A 101 -22.15 -2.28 -23.26
CA ARG A 101 -21.77 -1.44 -22.12
C ARG A 101 -22.58 -1.83 -20.88
N ASP A 102 -23.88 -2.04 -21.02
CA ASP A 102 -24.76 -2.37 -19.90
C ASP A 102 -24.45 -3.77 -19.33
N GLU A 103 -24.16 -4.75 -20.19
CA GLU A 103 -23.66 -6.08 -19.79
C GLU A 103 -22.34 -5.98 -19.03
N ILE A 104 -21.37 -5.21 -19.54
CA ILE A 104 -20.09 -4.97 -18.88
C ILE A 104 -20.30 -4.30 -17.51
N GLN A 105 -21.22 -3.34 -17.41
CA GLN A 105 -21.56 -2.68 -16.16
C GLN A 105 -22.18 -3.64 -15.14
N GLU A 106 -23.04 -4.57 -15.59
CA GLU A 106 -23.62 -5.60 -14.74
C GLU A 106 -22.55 -6.58 -14.22
N ILE A 107 -21.60 -6.98 -15.07
CA ILE A 107 -20.46 -7.81 -14.67
C ILE A 107 -19.59 -7.06 -13.65
N HIS A 108 -19.27 -5.79 -13.91
CA HIS A 108 -18.47 -4.98 -12.99
C HIS A 108 -19.14 -4.81 -11.63
N THR A 109 -20.44 -4.54 -11.60
CA THR A 109 -21.19 -4.42 -10.34
C THR A 109 -21.21 -5.74 -9.58
N LYS A 110 -21.46 -6.89 -10.24
CA LYS A 110 -21.35 -8.22 -9.61
C LYS A 110 -19.96 -8.49 -9.02
N CYS A 111 -18.90 -8.17 -9.76
CA CYS A 111 -17.52 -8.31 -9.29
C CYS A 111 -17.23 -7.42 -8.07
N LEU A 112 -17.68 -6.16 -8.08
CA LEU A 112 -17.53 -5.24 -6.95
C LEU A 112 -18.28 -5.75 -5.71
N THR A 113 -19.51 -6.23 -5.86
CA THR A 113 -20.29 -6.79 -4.75
C THR A 113 -19.60 -8.03 -4.18
N ARG A 114 -19.06 -8.91 -5.04
CA ARG A 114 -18.28 -10.07 -4.60
C ARG A 114 -17.01 -9.67 -3.85
N LEU A 115 -16.31 -8.63 -4.32
CA LEU A 115 -15.12 -8.10 -3.65
C LEU A 115 -15.48 -7.49 -2.28
N GLY A 116 -16.60 -6.76 -2.19
CA GLY A 116 -17.16 -6.26 -0.95
C GLY A 116 -17.45 -7.38 0.06
N ASN A 117 -18.10 -8.46 -0.37
CA ASN A 117 -18.37 -9.63 0.48
C ASN A 117 -17.08 -10.28 1.01
N VAL A 118 -16.02 -10.33 0.19
CA VAL A 118 -14.71 -10.85 0.62
C VAL A 118 -14.08 -9.93 1.67
N ILE A 119 -14.14 -8.61 1.47
CA ILE A 119 -13.65 -7.63 2.45
C ILE A 119 -14.42 -7.77 3.77
N ASP A 120 -15.75 -7.88 3.72
CA ASP A 120 -16.59 -8.08 4.91
C ASP A 120 -16.24 -9.37 5.64
N TYR A 121 -15.94 -10.45 4.90
CA TYR A 121 -15.48 -11.70 5.48
C TYR A 121 -14.14 -11.53 6.21
N TYR A 122 -13.17 -10.82 5.62
CA TYR A 122 -11.88 -10.53 6.26
C TYR A 122 -12.05 -9.67 7.52
N ILE A 123 -12.94 -8.68 7.49
CA ILE A 123 -13.25 -7.86 8.67
C ILE A 123 -13.81 -8.75 9.79
N ARG A 124 -14.79 -9.61 9.49
CA ARG A 124 -15.36 -10.56 10.45
C ARG A 124 -14.32 -11.53 11.00
N LEU A 125 -13.43 -12.04 10.15
CA LEU A 125 -12.35 -12.94 10.58
C LEU A 125 -11.38 -12.22 11.53
N LYS A 126 -10.99 -10.98 11.20
CA LYS A 126 -10.14 -10.15 12.05
C LYS A 126 -10.80 -9.87 13.39
N ASP A 127 -12.09 -9.53 13.41
CA ASP A 127 -12.81 -9.26 14.66
C ASP A 127 -12.96 -10.53 15.51
N TYR A 128 -13.25 -11.67 14.89
CA TYR A 128 -13.28 -12.97 15.57
C TYR A 128 -11.92 -13.33 16.19
N LEU A 129 -10.82 -13.17 15.44
CA LEU A 129 -9.46 -13.41 15.93
C LEU A 129 -9.12 -12.48 17.10
N THR A 130 -9.46 -11.20 16.97
CA THR A 130 -9.20 -10.19 18.01
C THR A 130 -9.96 -10.53 19.29
N ALA A 131 -11.25 -10.86 19.18
CA ALA A 131 -12.08 -11.26 20.32
C ALA A 131 -11.57 -12.55 20.98
N THR A 132 -11.14 -13.53 20.17
CA THR A 132 -10.60 -14.80 20.67
C THR A 132 -9.28 -14.59 21.41
N MET A 133 -8.37 -13.78 20.85
CA MET A 133 -7.10 -13.45 21.50
C MET A 133 -7.30 -12.64 22.78
N LEU A 134 -8.22 -11.67 22.77
CA LEU A 134 -8.58 -10.90 23.96
C LEU A 134 -9.11 -11.81 25.06
N LYS A 135 -10.03 -12.71 24.73
CA LYS A 135 -10.57 -13.69 25.69
C LYS A 135 -9.47 -14.60 26.25
N ARG A 136 -8.54 -15.09 25.41
CA ARG A 136 -7.39 -15.89 25.87
C ARG A 136 -6.50 -15.11 26.83
N TYR A 137 -6.15 -13.88 26.47
CA TYR A 137 -5.34 -13.01 27.31
C TYR A 137 -6.01 -12.74 28.66
N GLU A 138 -7.31 -12.43 28.68
CA GLU A 138 -8.08 -12.24 29.90
C GLU A 138 -8.08 -13.51 30.76
N THR A 139 -8.29 -14.68 30.17
CA THR A 139 -8.24 -15.95 30.90
C THR A 139 -6.86 -16.24 31.47
N GLU A 140 -5.79 -16.05 30.68
CA GLU A 140 -4.41 -16.27 31.11
C GLU A 140 -4.01 -15.31 32.24
N SER A 141 -4.41 -14.05 32.12
CA SER A 141 -4.21 -13.03 33.16
C SER A 141 -4.92 -13.41 34.46
N GLN A 142 -6.16 -13.89 34.39
CA GLN A 142 -6.90 -14.35 35.57
C GLN A 142 -6.26 -15.57 36.22
N THR A 143 -5.79 -16.56 35.44
CA THR A 143 -5.05 -17.72 35.98
C THR A 143 -3.76 -17.30 36.68
N LEU A 144 -2.95 -16.43 36.05
CA LEU A 144 -1.72 -15.92 36.65
C LEU A 144 -1.99 -15.14 37.95
N LEU A 145 -3.05 -14.33 37.98
CA LEU A 145 -3.45 -13.62 39.19
C LEU A 145 -3.90 -14.58 40.29
N LYS A 146 -4.56 -15.69 39.94
CA LYS A 146 -4.97 -16.72 40.89
C LYS A 146 -3.76 -17.46 41.45
N GLU A 147 -2.85 -17.91 40.59
CA GLU A 147 -1.58 -18.54 41.00
C GLU A 147 -0.76 -17.63 41.91
N PHE A 148 -0.68 -16.33 41.59
CA PHE A 148 0.02 -15.37 42.43
C PHE A 148 -0.63 -15.21 43.81
N ARG A 149 -1.97 -15.19 43.89
CA ARG A 149 -2.68 -15.14 45.18
C ARG A 149 -2.44 -16.40 46.01
N GLU A 150 -2.53 -17.57 45.39
CA GLU A 150 -2.23 -18.84 46.05
C GLU A 150 -0.78 -18.90 46.56
N GLU A 151 0.18 -18.37 45.77
CA GLU A 151 1.58 -18.28 46.20
C GLU A 151 1.74 -17.34 47.41
N VAL A 152 1.05 -16.18 47.41
CA VAL A 152 1.06 -15.24 48.54
C VAL A 152 0.48 -15.90 49.79
N GLU A 153 -0.69 -16.55 49.70
CA GLU A 153 -1.30 -17.28 50.83
C GLU A 153 -0.38 -18.40 51.34
N SER A 154 0.29 -19.14 50.45
CA SER A 154 1.26 -20.17 50.83
C SER A 154 2.47 -19.59 51.59
N LYS A 155 2.96 -18.42 51.17
CA LYS A 155 4.08 -17.74 51.83
C LYS A 155 3.67 -17.13 53.16
N GLU A 156 2.48 -16.54 53.25
CA GLU A 156 1.94 -16.00 54.51
C GLU A 156 1.71 -17.11 55.53
N SER A 157 1.12 -18.24 55.12
CA SER A 157 0.94 -19.41 56.00
C SER A 157 2.27 -20.03 56.44
N PHE A 158 3.26 -20.11 55.54
CA PHE A 158 4.60 -20.57 55.88
C PHE A 158 5.34 -19.60 56.82
N SER A 159 5.24 -18.29 56.59
CA SER A 159 5.81 -17.29 57.49
C SER A 159 5.16 -17.31 58.86
N SER A 160 3.84 -17.49 58.91
CA SER A 160 3.09 -17.58 60.18
C SER A 160 3.51 -18.83 60.97
N SER A 161 3.59 -20.00 60.32
CA SER A 161 4.05 -21.22 60.98
C SER A 161 5.52 -21.14 61.43
N GLN A 162 6.42 -20.51 60.67
CA GLN A 162 7.79 -20.26 61.12
C GLN A 162 7.85 -19.29 62.31
N MET A 163 6.99 -18.28 62.34
CA MET A 163 6.92 -17.33 63.45
C MET A 163 6.40 -18.02 64.72
N GLU A 164 5.41 -18.90 64.62
CA GLU A 164 4.94 -19.72 65.74
C GLU A 164 6.03 -20.65 66.29
N VAL A 165 6.84 -21.27 65.43
CA VAL A 165 7.98 -22.10 65.85
C VAL A 165 9.05 -21.26 66.55
N LEU A 166 9.34 -20.07 66.04
CA LEU A 166 10.29 -19.16 66.68
C LEU A 166 9.79 -18.69 68.05
N ASP A 167 8.52 -18.32 68.16
CA ASP A 167 7.90 -17.91 69.42
C ASP A 167 7.92 -19.06 70.45
N ALA A 168 7.64 -20.30 70.02
CA ALA A 168 7.76 -21.49 70.88
C ALA A 168 9.21 -21.71 71.35
N SER A 169 10.19 -21.58 70.45
CA SER A 169 11.61 -21.74 70.79
C SER A 169 12.12 -20.64 71.73
N LEU A 170 11.62 -19.40 71.58
CA LEU A 170 11.91 -18.30 72.48
C LEU A 170 11.30 -18.53 73.87
N ALA A 171 10.06 -19.04 73.92
CA ALA A 171 9.42 -19.39 75.18
C ALA A 171 10.19 -20.49 75.93
N GLU A 172 10.65 -21.52 75.22
CA GLU A 172 11.48 -22.59 75.79
C GLU A 172 12.82 -22.05 76.31
N LEU A 173 13.50 -21.20 75.53
CA LEU A 173 14.77 -20.58 75.93
C LEU A 173 14.60 -19.67 77.15
N LEU A 174 13.54 -18.87 77.21
CA LEU A 174 13.22 -18.04 78.37
C LEU A 174 12.91 -18.89 79.62
N SER A 175 12.21 -20.01 79.45
CA SER A 175 11.97 -20.96 80.55
C SER A 175 13.27 -21.55 81.06
N LYS A 176 14.17 -21.95 80.16
CA LYS A 176 15.47 -22.51 80.51
C LYS A 176 16.38 -21.48 81.19
N MET A 177 16.44 -20.26 80.68
CA MET A 177 17.17 -19.17 81.33
C MET A 177 16.68 -18.92 82.76
N LYS A 178 15.36 -18.91 82.98
CA LYS A 178 14.80 -18.78 84.35
C LYS A 178 15.18 -19.94 85.25
N GLN A 179 15.23 -21.17 84.73
CA GLN A 179 15.69 -22.33 85.49
C GLN A 179 17.17 -22.25 85.83
N ASP A 180 18.01 -21.84 84.87
CA ASP A 180 19.45 -21.65 85.08
C ASP A 180 19.70 -20.52 86.11
N GLU A 181 18.97 -19.40 86.03
CA GLU A 181 19.02 -18.33 87.04
C GLU A 181 18.64 -18.80 88.45
N LEU A 182 17.63 -19.69 88.55
CA LEU A 182 17.25 -20.29 89.83
C LEU A 182 18.33 -21.25 90.35
N ALA A 183 18.90 -22.09 89.47
CA ALA A 183 19.97 -23.01 89.82
C ALA A 183 21.25 -22.28 90.27
N ASP A 184 21.62 -21.20 89.56
CA ASP A 184 22.75 -20.34 89.93
C ASP A 184 22.50 -19.67 91.29
N ARG A 185 21.26 -19.22 91.54
CA ARG A 185 20.88 -18.65 92.84
C ARG A 185 20.97 -19.68 93.95
N GLU A 186 20.48 -20.90 93.74
CA GLU A 186 20.57 -21.99 94.72
C GLU A 186 22.02 -22.37 95.00
N TRP A 187 22.84 -22.50 93.95
CA TRP A 187 24.27 -22.78 94.08
C TRP A 187 25.02 -21.68 94.83
N LEU A 188 24.73 -20.41 94.52
CA LEU A 188 25.31 -19.28 95.25
C LEU A 188 24.88 -19.26 96.72
N LEU A 189 23.62 -19.60 97.02
CA LEU A 189 23.14 -19.70 98.39
C LEU A 189 23.79 -20.85 99.14
N GLU A 190 23.96 -22.02 98.52
CA GLU A 190 24.67 -23.16 99.11
C GLU A 190 26.16 -22.86 99.34
N SER A 191 26.84 -22.29 98.34
CA SER A 191 28.24 -21.87 98.45
C SER A 191 28.42 -20.79 99.51
N ASN A 192 27.51 -19.83 99.60
CA ASN A 192 27.55 -18.80 100.63
C ASN A 192 27.23 -19.38 102.01
N ASN A 193 26.27 -20.30 102.16
CA ASN A 193 26.01 -20.96 103.43
C ASN A 193 27.20 -21.80 103.90
N GLN A 194 27.91 -22.48 102.99
CA GLN A 194 29.13 -23.22 103.33
C GLN A 194 30.26 -22.27 103.73
N ASN A 195 30.43 -21.16 103.01
CA ASN A 195 31.43 -20.14 103.34
C ASN A 195 31.10 -19.41 104.65
N ILE A 196 29.85 -19.05 104.89
CA ILE A 196 29.37 -18.48 106.16
C ILE A 196 29.58 -19.49 107.27
N SER A 197 29.23 -20.77 107.11
CA SER A 197 29.45 -21.78 108.14
C SER A 197 30.94 -21.95 108.45
N ALA A 198 31.79 -22.03 107.43
CA ALA A 198 33.24 -22.12 107.61
C ALA A 198 33.83 -20.83 108.20
N GLN A 199 33.29 -19.66 107.87
CA GLN A 199 33.67 -18.39 108.48
C GLN A 199 33.15 -18.27 109.90
N VAL A 200 31.96 -18.78 110.21
CA VAL A 200 31.40 -18.81 111.57
C VAL A 200 32.24 -19.72 112.44
N GLU A 201 32.60 -20.92 111.99
CA GLU A 201 33.53 -21.80 112.72
C GLU A 201 34.90 -21.14 112.92
N LYS A 202 35.47 -20.53 111.87
CA LYS A 202 36.72 -19.76 112.01
C LYS A 202 36.56 -18.58 112.96
N CYS A 203 35.44 -17.86 112.88
CA CYS A 203 35.12 -16.74 113.74
C CYS A 203 34.78 -17.18 115.16
N GLU A 204 34.32 -18.40 115.40
CA GLU A 204 34.10 -18.98 116.72
C GLU A 204 35.42 -19.38 117.34
N ILE A 205 36.29 -20.05 116.59
CA ILE A 205 37.65 -20.36 117.01
C ILE A 205 38.44 -19.08 117.28
N ILE A 206 38.36 -18.09 116.37
CA ILE A 206 38.97 -16.78 116.53
C ILE A 206 38.29 -16.00 117.65
N ARG A 207 36.96 -16.05 117.81
CA ARG A 207 36.25 -15.40 118.92
C ARG A 207 36.71 -16.01 120.22
N ASP A 208 36.85 -17.30 120.36
CA ASP A 208 37.22 -17.93 121.63
C ASP A 208 38.70 -17.67 121.96
N THR A 209 39.59 -17.74 120.97
CA THR A 209 41.02 -17.38 121.14
C THR A 209 41.20 -15.88 121.34
N LYS A 210 40.52 -15.03 120.58
CA LYS A 210 40.56 -13.57 120.75
C LYS A 210 39.74 -13.09 121.93
N TYR A 211 38.76 -13.82 122.44
CA TYR A 211 38.04 -13.47 123.66
C TYR A 211 38.87 -13.85 124.88
N THR A 212 39.62 -14.95 124.83
CA THR A 212 40.60 -15.26 125.88
C THR A 212 41.78 -14.29 125.86
N GLU A 213 42.33 -13.98 124.68
CA GLU A 213 43.37 -12.97 124.51
C GLU A 213 42.87 -11.55 124.77
N MET A 214 41.66 -11.17 124.31
CA MET A 214 41.05 -9.88 124.62
C MET A 214 40.66 -9.82 126.08
N SER A 215 40.13 -10.85 126.74
CA SER A 215 39.83 -10.76 128.16
C SER A 215 41.11 -10.51 128.97
N ALA A 216 42.20 -11.18 128.62
CA ALA A 216 43.52 -10.94 129.20
C ALA A 216 44.08 -9.54 128.84
N LEU A 217 43.97 -9.13 127.58
CA LEU A 217 44.45 -7.83 127.10
C LEU A 217 43.56 -6.69 127.57
N TYR A 218 42.26 -6.86 127.73
CA TYR A 218 41.26 -5.87 128.14
C TYR A 218 41.25 -5.73 129.66
N GLN A 219 41.56 -6.79 130.42
CA GLN A 219 41.93 -6.64 131.84
C GLN A 219 43.23 -5.83 131.97
N ARG A 220 44.20 -6.06 131.08
CA ARG A 220 45.48 -5.33 131.05
C ARG A 220 45.36 -3.92 130.45
N LEU A 221 44.45 -3.70 129.49
CA LEU A 221 44.14 -2.43 128.84
C LEU A 221 43.23 -1.59 129.71
N ARG A 222 42.26 -2.15 130.44
CA ARG A 222 41.53 -1.41 131.48
C ARG A 222 42.46 -1.03 132.62
N ALA A 223 43.32 -1.94 133.08
CA ALA A 223 44.32 -1.58 134.08
C ALA A 223 45.28 -0.47 133.61
N THR A 224 45.64 -0.42 132.32
CA THR A 224 46.53 0.61 131.77
C THR A 224 45.81 1.85 131.23
N LEU A 225 44.57 1.77 130.76
CA LEU A 225 43.74 2.91 130.33
C LEU A 225 43.06 3.58 131.53
N ASP A 226 42.69 2.86 132.59
CA ASP A 226 42.25 3.49 133.84
C ASP A 226 43.43 4.24 134.49
N ASP A 227 44.66 3.69 134.43
CA ASP A 227 45.88 4.41 134.83
C ASP A 227 46.17 5.62 133.91
N TYR A 228 46.03 5.46 132.58
CA TYR A 228 46.44 6.47 131.59
C TYR A 228 45.40 7.57 131.33
N PHE A 229 44.09 7.28 131.48
CA PHE A 229 43.02 8.29 131.49
C PHE A 229 42.89 9.02 132.83
N GLN A 230 43.39 8.46 133.95
CA GLN A 230 43.54 9.20 135.21
C GLN A 230 44.80 10.10 135.24
N THR A 231 45.82 9.84 134.40
CA THR A 231 47.12 10.53 134.52
C THR A 231 47.56 11.41 133.33
N VAL A 232 47.10 11.23 132.06
CA VAL A 232 47.78 11.92 130.92
C VAL A 232 46.94 12.57 129.80
N LEU A 233 45.73 12.13 129.39
CA LEU A 233 45.13 12.64 128.13
C LEU A 233 43.71 13.26 128.21
N TYR A 234 43.61 14.47 127.65
CA TYR A 234 42.39 15.28 127.53
C TYR A 234 41.49 14.88 126.33
N PRO A 235 40.17 15.24 126.35
CA PRO A 235 39.12 14.78 125.41
C PRO A 235 39.26 15.12 123.91
N GLU A 236 40.14 16.06 123.55
CA GLU A 236 40.13 16.72 122.23
C GLU A 236 40.64 15.82 121.09
N ARG A 237 41.59 14.92 121.34
CA ARG A 237 42.17 14.05 120.29
C ARG A 237 41.25 12.91 119.83
N LYS A 238 40.19 12.60 120.59
CA LYS A 238 39.17 11.61 120.19
C LYS A 238 38.27 12.13 119.07
N GLN A 239 38.01 13.45 119.04
CA GLN A 239 37.17 14.07 118.02
C GLN A 239 37.88 14.14 116.66
N SER A 240 39.19 14.42 116.63
CA SER A 240 39.95 14.49 115.38
C SER A 240 40.00 13.16 114.62
N TYR A 241 40.09 12.03 115.33
CA TYR A 241 40.08 10.70 114.71
C TYR A 241 38.71 10.37 114.09
N GLN A 242 37.62 10.73 114.77
CA GLN A 242 36.26 10.52 114.26
C GLN A 242 35.97 11.37 113.02
N GLN A 243 36.51 12.59 112.95
CA GLN A 243 36.38 13.45 111.76
C GLN A 243 37.10 12.86 110.54
N LEU A 244 38.27 12.25 110.72
CA LEU A 244 39.06 11.70 109.61
C LEU A 244 38.37 10.49 108.96
N VAL A 245 37.79 9.61 109.78
CA VAL A 245 36.99 8.46 109.32
C VAL A 245 35.79 8.92 108.47
N TYR A 246 35.08 9.95 108.93
CA TYR A 246 33.91 10.48 108.21
C TYR A 246 34.25 11.00 106.80
N TYR A 247 35.35 11.74 106.63
CA TYR A 247 35.73 12.25 105.32
C TYR A 247 36.14 11.15 104.33
N THR A 248 36.75 10.07 104.82
CA THR A 248 37.17 8.95 103.95
C THR A 248 35.96 8.18 103.40
N GLU A 249 34.92 7.99 104.22
CA GLU A 249 33.67 7.35 103.78
C GLU A 249 32.94 8.18 102.71
N LEU A 250 32.98 9.51 102.84
CA LEU A 250 32.32 10.44 101.92
C LEU A 250 33.01 10.45 100.54
N GLU A 251 34.34 10.38 100.50
CA GLU A 251 35.10 10.24 99.25
C GLU A 251 34.84 8.89 98.55
N GLN A 252 34.74 7.80 99.32
CA GLN A 252 34.48 6.46 98.77
C GLN A 252 33.10 6.40 98.09
N GLN A 253 32.06 6.98 98.69
CA GLN A 253 30.73 7.07 98.09
C GLN A 253 30.73 7.85 96.77
N ALA A 254 31.52 8.93 96.67
CA ALA A 254 31.64 9.70 95.43
C ALA A 254 32.33 8.91 94.30
N ILE A 255 33.31 8.06 94.63
CA ILE A 255 33.98 7.19 93.67
C ILE A 255 33.01 6.12 93.13
N ASP A 256 32.25 5.49 94.00
CA ASP A 256 31.31 4.44 93.61
C ASP A 256 30.17 4.97 92.73
N GLN A 257 29.66 6.18 93.02
CA GLN A 257 28.69 6.85 92.16
C GLN A 257 29.24 7.10 90.74
N ARG A 258 30.50 7.54 90.61
CA ARG A 258 31.15 7.73 89.31
C ARG A 258 31.34 6.41 88.56
N ARG A 259 31.68 5.32 89.25
CA ARG A 259 31.81 3.98 88.65
C ARG A 259 30.48 3.47 88.09
N CYS A 260 29.37 3.66 88.82
CA CYS A 260 28.04 3.32 88.34
C CYS A 260 27.63 4.14 87.10
N GLN A 261 27.97 5.43 87.05
CA GLN A 261 27.70 6.24 85.85
C GLN A 261 28.52 5.76 84.64
N LEU A 262 29.78 5.38 84.86
CA LEU A 262 30.66 4.88 83.82
C LEU A 262 30.18 3.52 83.26
N SER A 263 29.68 2.62 84.11
CA SER A 263 29.13 1.33 83.66
C SER A 263 27.84 1.52 82.84
N VAL A 264 26.96 2.46 83.22
CA VAL A 264 25.76 2.80 82.43
C VAL A 264 26.14 3.36 81.06
N LEU A 265 27.14 4.23 80.99
CA LEU A 265 27.63 4.76 79.71
C LEU A 265 28.28 3.67 78.84
N GLN A 266 29.01 2.74 79.43
CA GLN A 266 29.58 1.58 78.71
C GLN A 266 28.47 0.67 78.14
N MET A 267 27.42 0.39 78.91
CA MET A 267 26.26 -0.38 78.41
C MET A 267 25.53 0.32 77.27
N LYS A 268 25.35 1.65 77.35
CA LYS A 268 24.77 2.43 76.24
C LYS A 268 25.65 2.39 75.00
N LYS A 269 26.97 2.46 75.16
CA LYS A 269 27.93 2.33 74.04
C LYS A 269 27.78 0.97 73.35
N THR A 270 27.78 -0.14 74.09
CA THR A 270 27.66 -1.48 73.51
C THR A 270 26.32 -1.69 72.80
N GLN A 271 25.23 -1.15 73.35
CA GLN A 271 23.91 -1.16 72.70
C GLN A 271 23.90 -0.38 71.37
N LEU A 272 24.51 0.80 71.33
CA LEU A 272 24.63 1.59 70.10
C LEU A 272 25.53 0.89 69.06
N ASP A 273 26.67 0.33 69.48
CA ASP A 273 27.54 -0.44 68.61
C ASP A 273 26.80 -1.65 68.01
N HIS A 274 26.02 -2.37 68.83
CA HIS A 274 25.18 -3.47 68.34
C HIS A 274 24.14 -2.98 67.31
N THR A 275 23.45 -1.88 67.59
CA THR A 275 22.45 -1.31 66.68
C THR A 275 23.08 -0.88 65.35
N LEU A 276 24.27 -0.27 65.38
CA LEU A 276 25.04 0.09 64.19
C LEU A 276 25.45 -1.15 63.38
N THR A 277 25.86 -2.24 64.04
CA THR A 277 26.19 -3.48 63.32
C THR A 277 24.98 -4.08 62.62
N ILE A 278 23.80 -4.09 63.26
CA ILE A 278 22.56 -4.56 62.64
C ILE A 278 22.20 -3.69 61.43
N ALA A 279 22.27 -2.36 61.56
CA ALA A 279 22.00 -1.44 60.47
C ALA A 279 22.96 -1.66 59.28
N HIS A 280 24.25 -1.88 59.53
CA HIS A 280 25.23 -2.20 58.50
C HIS A 280 24.94 -3.54 57.80
N ILE A 281 24.57 -4.59 58.55
CA ILE A 281 24.19 -5.89 57.99
C ILE A 281 22.94 -5.73 57.12
N GLY A 282 21.92 -5.01 57.59
CA GLY A 282 20.72 -4.69 56.84
C GLY A 282 21.01 -3.92 55.55
N GLY A 283 21.88 -2.91 55.61
CA GLY A 283 22.32 -2.15 54.43
C GLY A 283 23.05 -3.01 53.41
N ARG A 284 23.98 -3.87 53.85
CA ARG A 284 24.70 -4.81 52.97
C ARG A 284 23.77 -5.83 52.32
N ARG A 285 22.79 -6.36 53.06
CA ARG A 285 21.78 -7.29 52.51
C ARG A 285 20.95 -6.60 51.43
N LYS A 286 20.42 -5.40 51.68
CA LYS A 286 19.66 -4.62 50.67
C LYS A 286 20.47 -4.36 49.40
N LEU A 287 21.74 -3.97 49.54
CA LEU A 287 22.63 -3.75 48.40
C LEU A 287 22.87 -5.03 47.58
N ARG A 288 23.12 -6.16 48.24
CA ARG A 288 23.26 -7.46 47.56
C ARG A 288 22.02 -7.84 46.79
N THR A 289 20.84 -7.70 47.41
CA THR A 289 19.56 -7.99 46.76
C THR A 289 19.35 -7.10 45.53
N ARG A 290 19.62 -5.79 45.63
CA ARG A 290 19.53 -4.86 44.48
C ARG A 290 20.50 -5.24 43.36
N ASN A 291 21.74 -5.60 43.68
CA ASN A 291 22.73 -6.02 42.69
C ASN A 291 22.33 -7.33 42.00
N ASN A 292 21.77 -8.29 42.74
CA ASN A 292 21.25 -9.54 42.16
C ASN A 292 20.09 -9.28 41.20
N TYR A 293 19.13 -8.44 41.58
CA TYR A 293 18.02 -8.07 40.69
C TYR A 293 18.52 -7.32 39.45
N ARG A 294 19.48 -6.41 39.60
CA ARG A 294 20.10 -5.73 38.46
C ARG A 294 20.73 -6.73 37.50
N ARG A 295 21.52 -7.68 38.00
CA ARG A 295 22.17 -8.72 37.19
C ARG A 295 21.14 -9.60 36.47
N LEU A 296 20.05 -9.97 37.15
CA LEU A 296 18.96 -10.75 36.54
C LEU A 296 18.28 -9.97 35.40
N LEU A 297 18.02 -8.68 35.60
CA LEU A 297 17.43 -7.81 34.58
C LEU A 297 18.37 -7.62 33.39
N GLU A 298 19.67 -7.43 33.62
CA GLU A 298 20.67 -7.36 32.56
C GLU A 298 20.70 -8.64 31.71
N LEU A 299 20.60 -9.80 32.35
CA LEU A 299 20.58 -11.10 31.67
C LEU A 299 19.27 -11.32 30.90
N LYS A 300 18.13 -10.93 31.47
CA LYS A 300 16.83 -10.97 30.76
C LYS A 300 16.82 -10.02 29.55
N LEU A 301 17.43 -8.85 29.66
CA LEU A 301 17.55 -7.89 28.57
C LEU A 301 18.45 -8.43 27.45
N GLN A 302 19.52 -9.14 27.78
CA GLN A 302 20.36 -9.81 26.77
C GLN A 302 19.58 -10.90 26.03
N LEU A 303 18.86 -11.76 26.75
CA LEU A 303 18.00 -12.78 26.14
C LEU A 303 16.95 -12.19 25.20
N LEU A 304 16.26 -11.13 25.61
CA LEU A 304 15.27 -10.46 24.76
C LEU A 304 15.91 -9.84 23.51
N LYS A 305 17.13 -9.32 23.60
CA LYS A 305 17.87 -8.82 22.43
C LYS A 305 18.27 -9.93 21.47
N GLU A 306 18.62 -11.11 21.98
CA GLU A 306 18.94 -12.28 21.16
C GLU A 306 17.68 -12.79 20.45
N GLN A 307 16.57 -12.96 21.17
CA GLN A 307 15.28 -13.34 20.61
C GLN A 307 14.80 -12.36 19.53
N GLN A 308 14.97 -11.05 19.77
CA GLN A 308 14.60 -10.05 18.77
C GLN A 308 15.46 -10.16 17.50
N LYS A 309 16.77 -10.43 17.63
CA LYS A 309 17.64 -10.65 16.47
C LYS A 309 17.24 -11.88 15.68
N GLU A 310 16.86 -12.97 16.35
CA GLU A 310 16.39 -14.19 15.68
C GLU A 310 15.09 -13.91 14.90
N GLN A 311 14.13 -13.23 15.52
CA GLN A 311 12.89 -12.81 14.84
C GLN A 311 13.16 -11.88 13.65
N ASP A 312 14.07 -10.92 13.78
CA ASP A 312 14.44 -10.02 12.69
C ASP A 312 15.04 -10.78 11.50
N VAL A 313 15.86 -11.83 11.76
CA VAL A 313 16.41 -12.71 10.72
C VAL A 313 15.30 -13.50 10.04
N GLU A 314 14.40 -14.13 10.79
CA GLU A 314 13.26 -14.87 10.24
C GLU A 314 12.35 -13.98 9.38
N HIS A 315 12.05 -12.78 9.86
CA HIS A 315 11.27 -11.79 9.11
C HIS A 315 11.98 -11.37 7.82
N HIS A 316 13.29 -11.14 7.87
CA HIS A 316 14.07 -10.78 6.69
C HIS A 316 14.07 -11.90 5.64
N GLU A 317 14.23 -13.16 6.06
CA GLU A 317 14.18 -14.32 5.18
C GLU A 317 12.79 -14.50 4.55
N CYS A 318 11.72 -14.33 5.35
CA CYS A 318 10.35 -14.38 4.86
C CYS A 318 10.08 -13.31 3.80
N ILE A 319 10.49 -12.07 4.05
CA ILE A 319 10.35 -10.97 3.07
C ILE A 319 11.13 -11.29 1.79
N LYS A 320 12.37 -11.78 1.91
CA LYS A 320 13.19 -12.16 0.76
C LYS A 320 12.51 -13.25 -0.08
N TRP A 321 11.88 -14.23 0.55
CA TRP A 321 11.12 -15.28 -0.13
C TRP A 321 9.87 -14.73 -0.82
N ILE A 322 9.10 -13.87 -0.15
CA ILE A 322 7.93 -13.23 -0.76
C ILE A 322 8.34 -12.39 -1.98
N CYS A 323 9.43 -11.63 -1.87
CA CYS A 323 9.95 -10.82 -2.97
C CYS A 323 10.41 -11.69 -4.16
N SER A 324 11.09 -12.81 -3.91
CA SER A 324 11.53 -13.71 -4.98
C SER A 324 10.34 -14.41 -5.66
N PHE A 325 9.37 -14.86 -4.88
CA PHE A 325 8.15 -15.48 -5.39
C PHE A 325 7.31 -14.50 -6.21
N THR A 326 7.09 -13.29 -5.70
CA THR A 326 6.33 -12.25 -6.43
C THR A 326 7.03 -11.82 -7.72
N HIS A 327 8.36 -11.74 -7.73
CA HIS A 327 9.12 -11.49 -8.94
C HIS A 327 8.96 -12.64 -9.96
N HIS A 328 9.03 -13.89 -9.50
CA HIS A 328 8.82 -15.05 -10.37
C HIS A 328 7.40 -15.06 -10.97
N LEU A 329 6.38 -14.83 -10.14
CA LEU A 329 4.99 -14.74 -10.59
C LEU A 329 4.80 -13.61 -11.62
N LYS A 330 5.40 -12.44 -11.39
CA LYS A 330 5.39 -11.33 -12.36
C LYS A 330 5.98 -11.76 -13.69
N ASN A 331 7.10 -12.48 -13.69
CA ASN A 331 7.75 -12.93 -14.92
C ASN A 331 6.84 -13.91 -15.69
N VAL A 332 6.25 -14.89 -15.01
CA VAL A 332 5.30 -15.84 -15.61
C VAL A 332 4.07 -15.12 -16.19
N LEU A 333 3.47 -14.20 -15.44
CA LEU A 333 2.34 -13.40 -15.93
C LEU A 333 2.71 -12.52 -17.13
N SER A 334 3.93 -11.96 -17.13
CA SER A 334 4.42 -11.18 -18.27
C SER A 334 4.61 -12.04 -19.51
N GLU A 335 5.11 -13.27 -19.37
CA GLU A 335 5.22 -14.22 -20.47
C GLU A 335 3.83 -14.56 -21.03
N HIS A 336 2.87 -14.90 -20.17
CA HIS A 336 1.49 -15.14 -20.60
C HIS A 336 0.86 -13.93 -21.29
N LEU A 337 1.13 -12.71 -20.81
CA LEU A 337 0.68 -11.49 -21.47
C LEU A 337 1.29 -11.35 -22.87
N THR A 338 2.59 -11.61 -23.03
CA THR A 338 3.23 -11.56 -24.36
C THR A 338 2.66 -12.60 -25.32
N TRP A 339 2.37 -13.82 -24.83
CA TRP A 339 1.69 -14.85 -25.60
C TRP A 339 0.27 -14.44 -25.99
N GLY A 340 -0.51 -13.92 -25.04
CA GLY A 340 -1.86 -13.40 -25.30
C GLY A 340 -1.85 -12.28 -26.34
N GLN A 341 -0.90 -11.34 -26.25
CA GLN A 341 -0.73 -10.27 -27.24
C GLN A 341 -0.35 -10.81 -28.62
N ARG A 342 0.53 -11.83 -28.70
CA ARG A 342 0.87 -12.48 -29.97
C ARG A 342 -0.33 -13.17 -30.59
N ILE A 343 -1.09 -13.93 -29.81
CA ILE A 343 -2.31 -14.63 -30.27
C ILE A 343 -3.34 -13.62 -30.75
N ALA A 344 -3.59 -12.55 -30.00
CA ALA A 344 -4.53 -11.50 -30.40
C ALA A 344 -4.11 -10.80 -31.70
N LYS A 345 -2.80 -10.48 -31.86
CA LYS A 345 -2.27 -9.90 -33.09
C LYS A 345 -2.43 -10.84 -34.29
N VAL A 346 -2.10 -12.11 -34.14
CA VAL A 346 -2.29 -13.11 -35.20
C VAL A 346 -3.77 -13.26 -35.53
N GLY A 347 -4.64 -13.35 -34.52
CA GLY A 347 -6.10 -13.39 -34.71
C GLY A 347 -6.60 -12.20 -35.52
N LEU A 348 -6.15 -10.98 -35.19
CA LEU A 348 -6.52 -9.77 -35.91
C LEU A 348 -6.05 -9.80 -37.38
N ILE A 349 -4.82 -10.24 -37.64
CA ILE A 349 -4.31 -10.42 -39.01
C ILE A 349 -5.16 -11.47 -39.75
N CYS A 350 -5.48 -12.61 -39.12
CA CYS A 350 -6.31 -13.63 -39.73
C CYS A 350 -7.70 -13.10 -40.10
N THR A 351 -8.34 -12.29 -39.25
CA THR A 351 -9.65 -11.71 -39.55
C THR A 351 -9.66 -10.77 -40.78
N GLN A 352 -8.52 -10.19 -41.17
CA GLN A 352 -8.44 -9.34 -42.38
C GLN A 352 -8.62 -10.14 -43.67
N TYR A 353 -8.28 -11.43 -43.66
CA TYR A 353 -8.42 -12.32 -44.82
C TYR A 353 -9.75 -13.08 -44.83
N GLU A 354 -10.59 -12.90 -43.80
CA GLU A 354 -11.89 -13.57 -43.71
C GLU A 354 -12.92 -12.88 -44.58
N THR A 355 -13.71 -13.68 -45.30
CA THR A 355 -14.83 -13.16 -46.08
C THR A 355 -16.03 -12.86 -45.17
N GLU A 356 -16.95 -12.01 -45.62
CA GLU A 356 -18.21 -11.76 -44.89
C GLU A 356 -19.01 -13.06 -44.65
N GLN A 357 -18.87 -14.06 -45.53
CA GLN A 357 -19.52 -15.36 -45.35
C GLN A 357 -18.91 -16.16 -44.21
N ASP A 358 -17.59 -16.11 -44.03
CA ASP A 358 -16.90 -16.79 -42.93
C ASP A 358 -17.18 -16.13 -41.58
N GLN A 359 -17.31 -14.79 -41.58
CA GLN A 359 -17.76 -14.04 -40.40
C GLN A 359 -19.20 -14.40 -40.01
N LYS A 360 -20.12 -14.42 -40.99
CA LYS A 360 -21.53 -14.84 -40.77
C LYS A 360 -21.64 -16.30 -40.35
N TYR A 361 -20.81 -17.18 -40.92
CA TYR A 361 -20.73 -18.59 -40.53
C TYR A 361 -20.31 -18.71 -39.07
N ALA A 362 -19.22 -18.05 -38.67
CA ALA A 362 -18.74 -18.06 -37.28
C ALA A 362 -19.81 -17.55 -36.30
N THR A 363 -20.51 -16.46 -36.60
CA THR A 363 -21.57 -15.92 -35.72
C THR A 363 -22.72 -16.88 -35.44
N LYS A 364 -23.03 -17.81 -36.36
CA LYS A 364 -24.08 -18.83 -36.12
C LYS A 364 -23.68 -19.85 -35.06
N TRP A 365 -22.39 -20.12 -34.92
CA TRP A 365 -21.87 -21.05 -33.93
C TRP A 365 -21.62 -20.38 -32.56
N PHE A 366 -21.35 -19.07 -32.55
CA PHE A 366 -21.25 -18.27 -31.31
C PHE A 366 -22.61 -17.98 -30.64
N GLN A 367 -23.74 -18.29 -31.29
CA GLN A 367 -25.09 -18.09 -30.74
C GLN A 367 -25.69 -19.35 -30.09
N GLN A 368 -25.02 -20.51 -30.17
CA GLN A 368 -25.47 -21.72 -29.48
C GLN A 368 -24.89 -21.70 -28.06
N ASP A 369 -25.77 -21.53 -27.07
CA ASP A 369 -25.45 -21.63 -25.64
C ASP A 369 -24.75 -22.97 -25.33
N GLU A 370 -23.59 -22.88 -24.69
CA GLU A 370 -22.76 -24.02 -24.32
C GLU A 370 -23.35 -24.77 -23.10
N GLU A 371 -24.01 -25.89 -23.35
CA GLU A 371 -23.84 -27.06 -22.48
C GLU A 371 -22.68 -27.90 -23.05
N LEU A 372 -21.71 -28.22 -22.18
CA LEU A 372 -20.60 -29.19 -22.32
C LEU A 372 -19.19 -28.62 -22.61
N GLN A 373 -18.43 -28.60 -21.51
CA GLN A 373 -17.03 -28.22 -21.33
C GLN A 373 -15.95 -29.05 -22.06
N ASP A 374 -16.25 -29.85 -23.09
CA ASP A 374 -15.25 -30.76 -23.68
C ASP A 374 -14.71 -30.31 -25.06
N GLY A 375 -14.90 -29.03 -25.39
CA GLY A 375 -14.74 -28.54 -26.77
C GLY A 375 -14.25 -27.10 -26.92
N MET A 376 -13.39 -26.60 -26.02
CA MET A 376 -12.97 -25.18 -25.97
C MET A 376 -12.44 -24.62 -27.30
N PHE A 377 -11.95 -25.47 -28.21
CA PHE A 377 -11.45 -25.07 -29.54
C PHE A 377 -12.30 -25.60 -30.71
N ASN A 378 -13.46 -26.23 -30.47
CA ASN A 378 -14.25 -26.87 -31.51
C ASN A 378 -14.77 -25.87 -32.55
N THR A 379 -15.18 -24.68 -32.12
CA THR A 379 -15.60 -23.59 -33.01
C THR A 379 -14.46 -23.09 -33.90
N LEU A 380 -13.24 -22.95 -33.35
CA LEU A 380 -12.05 -22.60 -34.12
C LEU A 380 -11.68 -23.72 -35.12
N ASN A 381 -11.67 -24.97 -34.69
CA ASN A 381 -11.39 -26.13 -35.54
C ASN A 381 -12.39 -26.25 -36.69
N ASN A 382 -13.68 -26.04 -36.42
CA ASN A 382 -14.72 -26.04 -37.46
C ASN A 382 -14.51 -24.93 -38.49
N LYS A 383 -14.03 -23.75 -38.06
CA LYS A 383 -13.68 -22.65 -38.96
C LYS A 383 -12.46 -22.99 -39.82
N ILE A 384 -11.42 -23.58 -39.22
CA ILE A 384 -10.21 -24.04 -39.92
C ILE A 384 -10.59 -25.07 -40.99
N ASN A 385 -11.37 -26.10 -40.61
CA ASN A 385 -11.80 -27.17 -41.52
C ASN A 385 -12.61 -26.64 -42.72
N ARG A 386 -13.46 -25.63 -42.51
CA ARG A 386 -14.21 -24.97 -43.59
C ARG A 386 -13.27 -24.26 -44.57
N VAL A 387 -12.34 -23.46 -44.05
CA VAL A 387 -11.37 -22.73 -44.89
C VAL A 387 -10.48 -23.70 -45.66
N GLU A 388 -10.10 -24.81 -45.04
CA GLU A 388 -9.31 -25.86 -45.68
C GLU A 388 -10.10 -26.54 -46.82
N ALA A 389 -11.37 -26.87 -46.61
CA ALA A 389 -12.24 -27.40 -47.65
C ALA A 389 -12.39 -26.43 -48.85
N ILE A 390 -12.58 -25.14 -48.59
CA ILE A 390 -12.65 -24.11 -49.65
C ILE A 390 -11.31 -24.05 -50.40
N ASN A 391 -10.18 -24.09 -49.70
CA ASN A 391 -8.87 -24.07 -50.32
C ASN A 391 -8.60 -25.31 -51.19
N ILE A 392 -9.10 -26.48 -50.81
CA ILE A 392 -9.03 -27.69 -51.64
C ILE A 392 -9.78 -27.47 -52.96
N ILE A 393 -11.03 -26.99 -52.89
CA ILE A 393 -11.85 -26.70 -54.08
C ILE A 393 -11.17 -25.67 -54.99
N LEU A 394 -10.64 -24.57 -54.41
CA LEU A 394 -9.94 -23.53 -55.17
C LEU A 394 -8.68 -24.06 -55.86
N ARG A 395 -7.96 -24.99 -55.23
CA ARG A 395 -6.79 -25.64 -55.85
C ARG A 395 -7.21 -26.50 -57.03
N GLU A 396 -8.25 -27.31 -56.87
CA GLU A 396 -8.79 -28.16 -57.94
C GLU A 396 -9.28 -27.33 -59.14
N GLU A 397 -10.05 -26.28 -58.90
CA GLU A 397 -10.58 -25.42 -59.96
C GLU A 397 -9.45 -24.66 -60.67
N ARG A 398 -8.43 -24.20 -59.93
CA ARG A 398 -7.23 -23.59 -60.52
C ARG A 398 -6.47 -24.57 -61.40
N VAL A 399 -6.40 -25.84 -61.04
CA VAL A 399 -5.77 -26.88 -61.88
C VAL A 399 -6.58 -27.09 -63.14
N ARG A 400 -7.92 -27.20 -63.03
CA ARG A 400 -8.83 -27.33 -64.16
C ARG A 400 -8.72 -26.16 -65.15
N LEU A 401 -8.80 -24.92 -64.66
CA LEU A 401 -8.69 -23.72 -65.49
C LEU A 401 -7.32 -23.62 -66.19
N ARG A 402 -6.24 -24.09 -65.55
CA ARG A 402 -4.93 -24.16 -66.20
C ARG A 402 -4.95 -25.15 -67.36
N GLN A 403 -5.52 -26.34 -67.16
CA GLN A 403 -5.65 -27.35 -68.22
C GLN A 403 -6.48 -26.82 -69.39
N GLU A 404 -7.65 -26.21 -69.13
CA GLU A 404 -8.50 -25.61 -70.17
C GLU A 404 -7.79 -24.47 -70.92
N ASN A 405 -7.00 -23.65 -70.23
CA ASN A 405 -6.21 -22.59 -70.86
C ASN A 405 -5.08 -23.16 -71.74
N ASP A 406 -4.42 -24.23 -71.28
CA ASP A 406 -3.41 -24.91 -72.09
C ASP A 406 -4.03 -25.58 -73.33
N ASP A 407 -5.23 -26.15 -73.20
CA ASP A 407 -6.02 -26.66 -74.33
C ASP A 407 -6.44 -25.54 -75.30
N LEU A 408 -6.85 -24.38 -74.80
CA LEU A 408 -7.17 -23.22 -75.64
C LEU A 408 -5.91 -22.68 -76.35
N LYS A 409 -4.77 -22.62 -75.66
CA LYS A 409 -3.49 -22.23 -76.27
C LYS A 409 -3.04 -23.22 -77.34
N THR A 410 -3.23 -24.52 -77.14
CA THR A 410 -2.90 -25.52 -78.16
C THR A 410 -3.83 -25.39 -79.36
N LYS A 411 -5.15 -25.24 -79.16
CA LYS A 411 -6.13 -24.96 -80.24
C LYS A 411 -5.84 -23.66 -80.99
N PHE A 412 -5.45 -22.60 -80.28
CA PHE A 412 -5.07 -21.34 -80.90
C PHE A 412 -3.79 -21.49 -81.73
N LYS A 413 -2.78 -22.19 -81.21
CA LYS A 413 -1.56 -22.50 -81.96
C LYS A 413 -1.85 -23.31 -83.23
N THR A 414 -2.70 -24.34 -83.16
CA THR A 414 -3.07 -25.13 -84.34
C THR A 414 -3.83 -24.29 -85.37
N TYR A 415 -4.76 -23.44 -84.93
CA TYR A 415 -5.46 -22.49 -85.80
C TYR A 415 -4.50 -21.54 -86.54
N CYS A 416 -3.55 -20.93 -85.81
CA CYS A 416 -2.53 -20.08 -86.42
C CYS A 416 -1.64 -20.83 -87.43
N THR A 417 -1.28 -22.09 -87.15
CA THR A 417 -0.50 -22.92 -88.10
C THR A 417 -1.28 -23.27 -89.37
N LEU A 418 -2.60 -23.53 -89.26
CA LEU A 418 -3.46 -23.82 -90.42
C LEU A 418 -3.61 -22.60 -91.33
N HIS A 419 -3.65 -21.40 -90.76
CA HIS A 419 -3.75 -20.15 -91.52
C HIS A 419 -2.39 -19.57 -91.95
N LYS A 420 -1.27 -20.24 -91.65
CA LYS A 420 0.11 -19.79 -91.95
C LYS A 420 0.42 -18.37 -91.46
N ILE A 421 -0.19 -17.97 -90.34
CA ILE A 421 0.03 -16.64 -89.73
C ILE A 421 1.07 -16.79 -88.63
N THR A 422 2.24 -16.17 -88.82
CA THR A 422 3.37 -16.22 -87.87
C THR A 422 3.36 -15.11 -86.83
N ASN A 423 2.44 -14.12 -86.92
CA ASN A 423 2.31 -13.03 -85.96
C ASN A 423 0.87 -12.90 -85.41
N PRO A 424 0.65 -13.01 -84.08
CA PRO A 424 -0.67 -13.01 -83.47
C PRO A 424 -1.41 -11.67 -83.52
N ASP A 425 -0.71 -10.55 -83.73
CA ASP A 425 -1.29 -9.20 -83.78
C ASP A 425 -2.04 -8.88 -85.10
N GLN A 426 -1.97 -9.77 -86.09
CA GLN A 426 -2.68 -9.60 -87.38
C GLN A 426 -4.04 -10.31 -87.44
N LEU A 427 -4.49 -10.93 -86.34
CA LEU A 427 -5.78 -11.59 -86.25
C LEU A 427 -6.91 -10.55 -86.09
N VAL A 428 -7.53 -10.18 -87.22
CA VAL A 428 -8.77 -9.41 -87.22
C VAL A 428 -9.89 -10.30 -86.66
N LEU A 429 -10.24 -10.08 -85.39
CA LEU A 429 -11.49 -10.60 -84.82
C LEU A 429 -12.64 -9.93 -85.58
N CYS A 430 -13.45 -10.72 -86.27
CA CYS A 430 -14.54 -10.24 -87.11
C CYS A 430 -15.45 -9.24 -86.38
N GLY A 431 -15.37 -7.96 -86.77
CA GLY A 431 -16.39 -6.96 -86.45
C GLY A 431 -15.88 -5.61 -85.94
N HIS A 432 -15.17 -4.84 -86.77
CA HIS A 432 -15.28 -3.38 -86.97
C HIS A 432 -13.99 -2.83 -87.61
N GLU A 433 -14.11 -2.28 -88.82
CA GLU A 433 -13.05 -1.52 -89.48
C GLU A 433 -12.88 -0.17 -88.77
N VAL A 434 -11.75 0.01 -88.08
CA VAL A 434 -11.30 1.34 -87.65
C VAL A 434 -10.42 1.89 -88.76
N VAL A 435 -10.96 2.83 -89.54
CA VAL A 435 -10.20 3.61 -90.53
C VAL A 435 -9.26 4.55 -89.77
N ALA A 436 -7.95 4.35 -89.92
CA ALA A 436 -6.93 5.23 -89.37
C ALA A 436 -6.77 6.51 -90.25
N PRO A 437 -6.51 7.68 -89.66
CA PRO A 437 -6.30 8.91 -90.41
C PRO A 437 -4.92 8.91 -91.09
N GLN A 438 -4.91 9.30 -92.37
CA GLN A 438 -3.70 9.47 -93.16
C GLN A 438 -2.88 10.65 -92.65
N SER A 439 -1.67 10.38 -92.15
CA SER A 439 -0.62 11.39 -92.02
C SER A 439 0.06 11.59 -93.38
N GLN A 440 -0.19 12.74 -94.00
CA GLN A 440 0.60 13.25 -95.12
C GLN A 440 1.96 13.81 -94.62
N PRO A 441 2.98 13.85 -95.51
CA PRO A 441 4.40 13.92 -95.15
C PRO A 441 4.87 15.19 -94.44
#